data_AF-A4EUM0-F1
#
_entry.id   AF-A4EUM0-F1
#
_cell.length_a   1.000
_cell.length_b   1.000
_cell.length_c   1.000
_cell.angle_alpha   90.00
_cell.angle_beta   90.00
_cell.angle_gamma   90.00
#
_symmetry.space_group_name_H-M   'P 1'
#
loop_
_entity.id
_entity.type
_entity.pdbx_description
1 polymer ?
#
loop_
_entity_poly.entity_id
_entity_poly.type
_entity_poly.pdbx_seq_one_letter_code
_entity_poly.pdbx_strand_id
1 'polypeptide(L)'
;MWSVRYRGTKQCPGLVLALEKQRGTQCHGVVYFVEAKNASKAIGDLRQRELTSDAYQELLCPVILDSGEKVDAICYVIDPSHEEYCGALTLEAQAQIIAHASGSRGPNSEYLFNTCKSIERLEIFDENLEILQKRVSELQNAMVAIN
;
A
#
# COMPACT_ATOMS: atom_id res chain seq x y z
N MET A 1 3.06 -1.45 -5.81
CA MET A 1 3.02 -0.31 -6.76
C MET A 1 4.36 0.43 -6.70
N TRP A 2 4.89 0.85 -7.85
CA TRP A 2 6.09 1.67 -7.91
C TRP A 2 5.89 3.05 -7.27
N SER A 3 6.93 3.56 -6.61
CA SER A 3 6.98 4.93 -6.07
C SER A 3 8.23 5.63 -6.58
N VAL A 4 8.06 6.46 -7.61
CA VAL A 4 9.17 7.15 -8.30
C VAL A 4 9.45 8.57 -7.77
N ARG A 5 8.70 9.01 -6.75
CA ARG A 5 8.84 10.36 -6.15
C ARG A 5 8.95 10.32 -4.63
N TYR A 6 8.01 9.64 -3.96
CA TYR A 6 7.85 9.78 -2.51
C TYR A 6 8.76 8.84 -1.73
N ARG A 7 8.81 7.57 -2.11
CA ARG A 7 9.61 6.52 -1.45
C ARG A 7 10.73 5.95 -2.33
N GLY A 8 10.94 6.58 -3.48
CA GLY A 8 12.04 6.32 -4.39
C GLY A 8 12.19 7.47 -5.38
N THR A 9 13.00 7.24 -6.40
CA THR A 9 13.25 8.17 -7.51
C THR A 9 12.93 7.48 -8.85
N LYS A 10 13.01 8.21 -9.97
CA LYS A 10 12.87 7.59 -11.30
C LYS A 10 13.97 6.56 -11.59
N GLN A 11 15.18 6.78 -11.07
CA GLN A 11 16.34 5.91 -11.29
C GLN A 11 16.36 4.73 -10.30
N CYS A 12 15.94 4.97 -9.05
CA CYS A 12 15.86 3.96 -8.00
C CYS A 12 14.44 3.98 -7.40
N PRO A 13 13.44 3.38 -8.09
CA PRO A 13 12.06 3.42 -7.64
C PRO A 13 11.88 2.65 -6.35
N GLY A 14 10.99 3.14 -5.49
CA GLY A 14 10.53 2.43 -4.31
C GLY A 14 9.24 1.65 -4.58
N LEU A 15 8.71 1.01 -3.54
CA LEU A 15 7.44 0.32 -3.52
C LEU A 15 6.53 0.86 -2.41
N VAL A 16 5.27 1.01 -2.74
CA VAL A 16 4.18 1.27 -1.79
C VAL A 16 3.05 0.25 -2.00
N LEU A 17 2.24 0.07 -0.96
CA LEU A 17 1.07 -0.82 -1.04
C LEU A 17 0.04 -0.25 -2.00
N ALA A 18 -0.64 -1.16 -2.68
CA ALA A 18 -1.82 -0.87 -3.47
C ALA A 18 -2.77 -2.06 -3.39
N LEU A 19 -4.07 -1.80 -3.47
CA LEU A 19 -5.08 -2.84 -3.51
C LEU A 19 -5.23 -3.33 -4.94
N GLU A 20 -5.12 -4.64 -5.17
CA GLU A 20 -5.33 -5.27 -6.47
C GLU A 20 -6.61 -6.11 -6.45
N LYS A 21 -7.40 -6.03 -7.51
CA LYS A 21 -8.60 -6.85 -7.66
C LYS A 21 -8.21 -8.22 -8.20
N GLN A 22 -8.18 -9.21 -7.31
CA GLN A 22 -7.92 -10.59 -7.65
C GLN A 22 -9.08 -11.49 -7.21
N ARG A 23 -9.42 -12.49 -8.04
CA ARG A 23 -10.50 -13.43 -7.73
C ARG A 23 -10.05 -14.44 -6.68
N GLY A 24 -10.91 -14.74 -5.71
CA GLY A 24 -10.65 -15.77 -4.69
C GLY A 24 -9.68 -15.33 -3.60
N THR A 25 -9.31 -14.05 -3.56
CA THR A 25 -8.46 -13.46 -2.51
C THR A 25 -9.28 -12.57 -1.59
N GLN A 26 -8.69 -12.20 -0.45
CA GLN A 26 -9.28 -11.33 0.55
C GLN A 26 -8.23 -10.32 0.99
N CYS A 27 -8.68 -9.12 1.35
CA CYS A 27 -7.84 -8.08 1.93
C CYS A 27 -8.53 -7.60 3.21
N HIS A 28 -7.80 -7.66 4.33
CA HIS A 28 -8.27 -7.12 5.60
C HIS A 28 -7.84 -5.66 5.69
N GLY A 29 -8.74 -4.81 6.17
CA GLY A 29 -8.54 -3.37 6.16
C GLY A 29 -9.57 -2.67 7.03
N VAL A 30 -9.62 -1.34 6.91
CA VAL A 30 -10.57 -0.50 7.66
C VAL A 30 -11.49 0.19 6.67
N VAL A 31 -12.78 0.18 6.98
CA VAL A 31 -13.80 0.93 6.24
C VAL A 31 -14.19 2.13 7.08
N TYR A 32 -14.16 3.32 6.49
CA TYR A 32 -14.57 4.55 7.15
C TYR A 32 -16.01 4.92 6.76
N PHE A 33 -16.90 5.02 7.73
CA PHE A 33 -18.22 5.59 7.53
C PHE A 33 -18.13 7.12 7.51
N VAL A 34 -18.72 7.75 6.50
CA VAL A 34 -18.80 9.20 6.37
C VAL A 34 -20.27 9.61 6.35
N GLU A 35 -20.66 10.50 7.26
CA GLU A 35 -22.02 11.02 7.31
C GLU A 35 -22.42 11.67 5.98
N ALA A 36 -23.67 11.49 5.56
CA ALA A 36 -24.17 11.92 4.24
C ALA A 36 -23.88 13.39 3.91
N LYS A 37 -23.99 14.30 4.89
CA LYS A 37 -23.70 15.74 4.72
C LYS A 37 -22.24 16.02 4.32
N ASN A 38 -21.32 15.12 4.63
CA ASN A 38 -19.88 15.24 4.35
C ASN A 38 -19.43 14.38 3.17
N ALA A 39 -20.27 13.45 2.69
CA ALA A 39 -19.89 12.44 1.71
C ALA A 39 -19.35 13.04 0.40
N SER A 40 -20.04 14.04 -0.15
CA SER A 40 -19.61 14.68 -1.41
C SER A 40 -18.23 15.33 -1.28
N LYS A 41 -17.97 16.01 -0.16
CA LYS A 41 -16.66 16.61 0.11
C LYS A 41 -15.59 15.53 0.28
N ALA A 42 -15.84 14.53 1.11
CA ALA A 42 -14.87 13.47 1.39
C ALA A 42 -14.47 12.71 0.11
N ILE A 43 -15.45 12.36 -0.73
CA ILE A 43 -15.19 11.72 -2.03
C ILE A 43 -14.43 12.65 -2.95
N GLY A 44 -14.80 13.94 -3.02
CA GLY A 44 -14.08 14.93 -3.84
C GLY A 44 -12.61 15.06 -3.45
N ASP A 45 -12.33 15.18 -2.14
CA ASP A 45 -10.96 15.25 -1.61
C ASP A 45 -10.16 13.97 -1.92
N LEU A 46 -10.78 12.79 -1.77
CA LEU A 46 -10.15 11.50 -2.08
C LEU A 46 -9.82 11.39 -3.57
N ARG A 47 -10.76 11.73 -4.46
CA ARG A 47 -10.52 11.70 -5.92
C ARG A 47 -9.38 12.62 -6.33
N GLN A 48 -9.32 13.83 -5.76
CA GLN A 48 -8.21 14.76 -6.03
C GLN A 48 -6.85 14.20 -5.59
N ARG A 49 -6.81 13.36 -4.55
CA ARG A 49 -5.56 12.78 -4.05
C ARG A 49 -5.17 11.51 -4.79
N GLU A 50 -6.13 10.62 -5.04
CA GLU A 50 -5.86 9.27 -5.55
C GLU A 50 -5.90 9.18 -7.08
N LEU A 51 -6.77 9.97 -7.75
CA LEU A 51 -6.95 9.90 -9.21
C LEU A 51 -6.11 10.94 -9.97
N THR A 52 -4.99 11.39 -9.40
CA THR A 52 -4.10 12.34 -10.10
C THR A 52 -3.23 11.66 -11.16
N SER A 53 -2.82 10.41 -10.93
CA SER A 53 -1.93 9.66 -11.84
C SER A 53 -2.64 8.64 -12.71
N ASP A 54 -3.98 8.55 -12.66
CA ASP A 54 -4.79 7.47 -13.29
C ASP A 54 -4.35 6.03 -12.91
N ALA A 55 -3.44 5.87 -11.95
CA ALA A 55 -2.96 4.58 -11.47
C ALA A 55 -4.02 3.77 -10.72
N TYR A 56 -5.07 4.42 -10.25
CA TYR A 56 -6.15 3.81 -9.50
C TYR A 56 -7.48 3.92 -10.26
N GLN A 57 -8.27 2.85 -10.15
CA GLN A 57 -9.67 2.81 -10.52
C GLN A 57 -10.52 2.93 -9.25
N GLU A 58 -11.50 3.85 -9.27
CA GLU A 58 -12.52 3.93 -8.24
C GLU A 58 -13.57 2.84 -8.48
N LEU A 59 -13.70 1.91 -7.54
CA LEU A 59 -14.64 0.80 -7.61
C LEU A 59 -15.55 0.78 -6.39
N LEU A 60 -16.80 0.38 -6.59
CA LEU A 60 -17.69 -0.03 -5.52
C LEU A 60 -17.44 -1.53 -5.25
N CYS A 61 -16.96 -1.84 -4.05
CA CYS A 61 -16.57 -3.18 -3.65
C CYS A 61 -17.46 -3.66 -2.49
N PRO A 62 -18.01 -4.89 -2.56
CA PRO A 62 -18.67 -5.49 -1.41
C PRO A 62 -17.61 -5.85 -0.36
N VAL A 63 -17.83 -5.40 0.87
CA VAL A 63 -16.97 -5.67 2.03
C VAL A 63 -17.79 -6.30 3.15
N ILE A 64 -17.13 -7.10 3.98
CA ILE A 64 -17.73 -7.74 5.16
C ILE A 64 -17.15 -7.04 6.38
N LEU A 65 -18.02 -6.45 7.20
CA LEU A 65 -17.62 -5.83 8.46
C LEU A 65 -17.40 -6.89 9.54
N ASP A 66 -16.71 -6.54 10.62
CA ASP A 66 -16.49 -7.45 11.77
C ASP A 66 -17.80 -7.91 12.43
N SER A 67 -18.89 -7.15 12.25
CA SER A 67 -20.24 -7.54 12.65
C SER A 67 -20.84 -8.68 11.81
N GLY A 68 -20.22 -9.02 10.68
CA GLY A 68 -20.73 -9.93 9.65
C GLY A 68 -21.64 -9.24 8.62
N GLU A 69 -21.93 -7.96 8.78
CA GLU A 69 -22.73 -7.18 7.83
C GLU A 69 -21.99 -7.01 6.49
N LYS A 70 -22.72 -7.09 5.39
CA LYS A 70 -22.21 -6.83 4.04
C LYS A 70 -22.63 -5.43 3.61
N VAL A 71 -21.65 -4.60 3.29
CA VAL A 71 -21.88 -3.24 2.78
C VAL A 71 -21.06 -3.01 1.52
N ASP A 72 -21.46 -2.04 0.72
CA ASP A 72 -20.68 -1.58 -0.42
C ASP A 72 -19.80 -0.38 0.00
N ALA A 73 -18.51 -0.46 -0.32
CA ALA A 73 -17.53 0.58 -0.01
C ALA A 73 -16.81 1.06 -1.28
N ILE A 74 -16.48 2.35 -1.32
CA ILE A 74 -15.62 2.90 -2.37
C ILE A 74 -14.18 2.49 -2.07
N CYS A 75 -13.54 1.81 -3.03
CA CYS A 75 -12.15 1.41 -2.97
C CYS A 75 -11.39 1.95 -4.18
N TYR A 76 -10.15 2.38 -3.95
CA TYR A 76 -9.22 2.74 -5.02
C TYR A 76 -8.30 1.55 -5.27
N VAL A 77 -8.46 0.91 -6.41
CA VAL A 77 -7.78 -0.34 -6.80
C VAL A 77 -6.81 -0.04 -7.92
N ILE A 78 -5.58 -0.54 -7.84
CA ILE A 78 -4.58 -0.29 -8.87
C ILE A 78 -5.02 -0.86 -10.22
N ASP A 79 -4.82 -0.09 -11.28
CA ASP A 79 -5.00 -0.55 -12.65
C ASP A 79 -3.77 -1.39 -13.08
N PRO A 80 -3.93 -2.70 -13.37
CA PRO A 80 -2.81 -3.54 -13.78
C PRO A 80 -2.18 -3.14 -15.12
N SER A 81 -2.86 -2.31 -15.92
CA SER A 81 -2.33 -1.77 -17.18
C SER A 81 -1.49 -0.49 -17.00
N HIS A 82 -1.48 0.09 -15.79
CA HIS A 82 -0.77 1.33 -15.51
C HIS A 82 0.74 1.10 -15.28
N GLU A 83 1.58 2.06 -15.65
CA GLU A 83 3.05 1.95 -15.53
C GLU A 83 3.55 1.83 -14.07
N GLU A 84 2.75 2.29 -13.11
CA GLU A 84 3.05 2.18 -11.68
C GLU A 84 2.71 0.79 -11.10
N TYR A 85 1.99 -0.05 -11.84
CA TYR A 85 1.77 -1.44 -11.45
C TYR A 85 3.07 -2.25 -11.64
N CYS A 86 3.59 -2.80 -10.55
CA CYS A 86 4.86 -3.54 -10.55
C CYS A 86 4.70 -5.05 -10.78
N GLY A 87 3.47 -5.55 -10.95
CA GLY A 87 3.19 -6.98 -11.05
C GLY A 87 3.56 -7.76 -9.79
N ALA A 88 3.58 -9.08 -9.95
CA ALA A 88 3.96 -10.02 -8.89
C ALA A 88 5.48 -10.09 -8.73
N LEU A 89 6.05 -9.17 -7.96
CA LEU A 89 7.44 -9.25 -7.49
C LEU A 89 7.55 -10.27 -6.36
N THR A 90 8.64 -11.05 -6.35
CA THR A 90 8.94 -11.94 -5.21
C THR A 90 9.19 -11.11 -3.94
N LEU A 91 8.92 -11.68 -2.76
CA LEU A 91 9.17 -11.00 -1.48
C LEU A 91 10.63 -10.56 -1.34
N GLU A 92 11.59 -11.36 -1.83
CA GLU A 92 13.00 -10.96 -1.82
C GLU A 92 13.26 -9.75 -2.73
N ALA A 93 12.70 -9.73 -3.95
CA ALA A 93 12.85 -8.58 -4.85
C ALA A 93 12.25 -7.31 -4.22
N GLN A 94 11.07 -7.43 -3.61
CA GLN A 94 10.45 -6.33 -2.88
C GLN A 94 11.33 -5.85 -1.72
N ALA A 95 11.87 -6.77 -0.92
CA ALA A 95 12.73 -6.44 0.22
C ALA A 95 14.00 -5.69 -0.22
N GLN A 96 14.66 -6.17 -1.28
CA GLN A 96 15.83 -5.53 -1.86
C GLN A 96 15.52 -4.10 -2.31
N ILE A 97 14.40 -3.89 -3.03
CA ILE A 97 14.01 -2.55 -3.47
C ILE A 97 13.75 -1.64 -2.25
N ILE A 98 12.93 -2.09 -1.30
CA ILE A 98 12.51 -1.29 -0.14
C ILE A 98 13.70 -0.95 0.78
N ALA A 99 14.67 -1.86 0.92
CA ALA A 99 15.83 -1.62 1.78
C ALA A 99 16.75 -0.51 1.26
N HIS A 100 16.81 -0.29 -0.06
CA HIS A 100 17.74 0.65 -0.69
C HIS A 100 17.08 1.93 -1.23
N ALA A 101 15.78 1.89 -1.54
CA ALA A 101 15.09 3.04 -2.12
C ALA A 101 14.84 4.16 -1.09
N SER A 102 14.98 5.40 -1.55
CA SER A 102 14.65 6.60 -0.79
C SER A 102 14.14 7.69 -1.73
N GLY A 103 13.11 8.43 -1.30
CA GLY A 103 12.48 9.48 -2.09
C GLY A 103 12.29 10.77 -1.30
N SER A 104 11.44 11.67 -1.82
CA SER A 104 11.21 12.98 -1.21
C SER A 104 10.55 12.94 0.17
N ARG A 105 10.00 11.80 0.58
CA ARG A 105 9.44 11.54 1.92
C ARG A 105 10.32 10.60 2.75
N GLY A 106 11.59 10.46 2.39
CA GLY A 106 12.57 9.65 3.11
C GLY A 106 12.65 8.21 2.62
N PRO A 107 13.32 7.34 3.40
CA PRO A 107 13.55 5.94 3.05
C PRO A 107 12.25 5.17 2.82
N ASN A 108 12.30 4.19 1.93
CA ASN A 108 11.16 3.31 1.71
C ASN A 108 10.96 2.33 2.87
N SER A 109 12.02 1.91 3.55
CA SER A 109 11.93 1.05 4.74
C SER A 109 11.09 1.70 5.85
N GLU A 110 11.23 3.02 6.04
CA GLU A 110 10.45 3.78 7.03
C GLU A 110 8.95 3.72 6.70
N TYR A 111 8.58 3.80 5.42
CA TYR A 111 7.20 3.59 4.99
C TYR A 111 6.71 2.20 5.36
N LEU A 112 7.48 1.15 5.05
CA LEU A 112 7.09 -0.23 5.36
C LEU A 112 6.87 -0.41 6.86
N PHE A 113 7.83 -0.01 7.69
CA PHE A 113 7.74 -0.19 9.14
C PHE A 113 6.59 0.59 9.78
N ASN A 114 6.34 1.82 9.30
CA ASN A 114 5.21 2.61 9.77
C ASN A 114 3.87 2.01 9.34
N THR A 115 3.80 1.43 8.14
CA THR A 115 2.63 0.71 7.65
C THR A 115 2.39 -0.54 8.49
N CYS A 116 3.39 -1.39 8.70
CA CYS A 116 3.26 -2.60 9.54
C CYS A 116 2.78 -2.25 10.95
N LYS A 117 3.38 -1.25 11.61
CA LYS A 117 2.93 -0.75 12.93
C LYS A 117 1.49 -0.21 12.92
N SER A 118 1.02 0.33 11.80
CA SER A 118 -0.33 0.87 11.71
C SER A 118 -1.36 -0.23 11.53
N ILE A 119 -1.03 -1.24 10.73
CA ILE A 119 -1.86 -2.43 10.49
C ILE A 119 -1.94 -3.30 11.75
N GLU A 120 -0.81 -3.49 12.46
CA GLU A 120 -0.77 -4.21 13.75
C GLU A 120 -1.65 -3.54 14.81
N ARG A 121 -1.66 -2.20 14.90
CA ARG A 121 -2.55 -1.44 15.80
C ARG A 121 -4.04 -1.58 15.47
N LEU A 122 -4.35 -2.02 14.26
CA LEU A 122 -5.71 -2.32 13.80
C LEU A 122 -6.04 -3.81 13.96
N GLU A 123 -5.16 -4.58 14.60
CA GLU A 123 -5.29 -6.04 14.81
C GLU A 123 -5.43 -6.82 13.49
N ILE A 124 -4.90 -6.26 12.41
CA ILE A 124 -4.84 -6.90 11.10
C ILE A 124 -3.50 -7.63 10.98
N PHE A 125 -3.54 -8.89 10.56
CA PHE A 125 -2.36 -9.72 10.33
C PHE A 125 -2.16 -9.96 8.84
N ASP A 126 -0.93 -9.74 8.37
CA ASP A 126 -0.53 -10.02 6.99
C ASP A 126 0.87 -10.67 7.00
N GLU A 127 0.90 -11.97 6.73
CA GLU A 127 2.12 -12.79 6.75
C GLU A 127 3.18 -12.26 5.77
N ASN A 128 2.76 -11.75 4.61
CA ASN A 128 3.71 -11.22 3.62
C ASN A 128 4.38 -9.96 4.14
N LEU A 129 3.64 -9.05 4.79
CA LEU A 129 4.20 -7.86 5.40
C LEU A 129 5.15 -8.19 6.57
N GLU A 130 4.84 -9.23 7.35
CA GLU A 130 5.71 -9.70 8.43
C GLU A 130 7.05 -10.24 7.90
N ILE A 131 7.00 -11.08 6.86
CA ILE A 131 8.20 -11.59 6.19
C ILE A 131 9.00 -10.42 5.59
N LEU A 132 8.31 -9.48 4.93
CA LEU A 132 8.92 -8.36 4.24
C LEU A 132 9.62 -7.40 5.22
N GLN A 133 8.97 -7.02 6.33
CA GLN A 133 9.58 -6.14 7.34
C GLN A 133 10.82 -6.77 7.98
N LYS A 134 10.77 -8.07 8.26
CA LYS A 134 11.90 -8.79 8.83
C LYS A 134 13.07 -8.80 7.86
N ARG A 135 12.79 -9.14 6.59
CA ARG A 135 13.82 -9.25 5.56
C ARG A 135 14.48 -7.90 5.26
N VAL A 136 13.69 -6.82 5.17
CA VAL A 136 14.22 -5.46 5.01
C VAL A 136 15.13 -5.08 6.19
N SER A 137 14.75 -5.41 7.42
CA SER A 137 15.58 -5.14 8.60
C SER A 137 16.92 -5.87 8.57
N GLU A 138 16.92 -7.15 8.16
CA GLU A 138 18.16 -7.93 7.99
C GLU A 138 19.10 -7.30 6.95
N LEU A 139 18.55 -6.88 5.81
CA LEU A 139 19.31 -6.22 4.75
C LEU A 139 19.93 -4.91 5.23
N GLN A 140 19.17 -4.07 5.94
CA GLN A 140 19.68 -2.81 6.48
C GLN A 140 20.79 -3.02 7.50
N ASN A 141 20.65 -4.01 8.38
CA ASN A 141 21.70 -4.35 9.35
C ASN A 141 22.98 -4.83 8.68
N ALA A 142 22.87 -5.63 7.62
CA ALA A 142 24.03 -6.09 6.85
C ALA A 142 24.77 -4.92 6.17
N MET A 143 24.05 -3.94 5.63
CA MET A 143 24.67 -2.74 5.03
C MET A 143 25.42 -1.89 6.04
N VAL A 144 24.88 -1.75 7.25
CA VAL A 144 25.56 -1.01 8.33
C VAL A 144 26.83 -1.74 8.77
N ALA A 145 26.83 -3.06 8.81
CA ALA A 145 28.00 -3.85 9.21
C ALA A 145 29.16 -3.84 8.20
N ILE A 146 28.91 -3.41 6.96
CA ILE A 146 29.91 -3.35 5.87
C ILE A 146 30.55 -1.95 5.75
N ASN A 147 29.94 -0.93 6.36
CA ASN A 147 30.43 0.46 6.37
C ASN A 147 31.22 0.77 7.65
#